data_AF-A0A074W8Y2-F1
#
_entry.id   AF-A0A074W8Y2-F1
#
_cell.length_a   1.000
_cell.length_b   1.000
_cell.length_c   1.000
_cell.angle_alpha   90.00
_cell.angle_beta   90.00
_cell.angle_gamma   90.00
#
_symmetry.space_group_name_H-M   'P 1'
#
loop_
_entity.id
_entity.type
_entity.pdbx_description
1 polymer ?
#
loop_
_entity_poly.entity_id
_entity_poly.type
_entity_poly.pdbx_seq_one_letter_code
_entity_poly.pdbx_strand_id
1 'polypeptide(L)'
;MTGPCIQIKHGFITEQEALDTDTDIIPKLHQERESNKFRQKLQSSSSHIRELVSRHLHIPESDFFLDEPSAWIEGAFNICLGIELNRERFPHLPQTALIRFPLPFNIGEDFAPGAMDEKLRYEAATYIWMRENCPNIPLPRLLGMGFPGSQTDTTYTSADSFVHDTLSYQDQRMTYQMNSILSMDDGVYQLTALVDLRALLPHFFNKESRNGPFILSLPDLHASNIFVDADWNITSIIDLDFAPVVPVQMVHVPYWLTNQGVDQIRGPELEIYKQQYDDFVDILEQEENRIARDHSYSQRLRQEWETGRLWYVMALSSTNAFPSIFEQHLQPRFFEEDFETHVQGKPLPRLWCEDVDSFIAKKLEDYEVYQDNVRSIFAAAKAEHDASQKDREENKVNQEEKREEEETSPKEEGVEISVDAQSNVGQDLIELL
;
A
#
# COMPACT_ATOMS: atom_id res chain seq x y z
N MET A 1 -11.63 -31.06 8.16
CA MET A 1 -10.25 -30.94 7.65
C MET A 1 -9.93 -29.47 7.63
N THR A 2 -9.27 -28.94 8.64
CA THR A 2 -8.84 -27.54 8.68
C THR A 2 -7.32 -27.59 8.74
N GLY A 3 -6.67 -27.33 7.61
CA GLY A 3 -5.21 -27.21 7.54
C GLY A 3 -4.70 -26.04 8.39
N PRO A 4 -3.37 -25.94 8.60
CA PRO A 4 -2.81 -24.78 9.29
C PRO A 4 -3.16 -23.50 8.53
N CYS A 5 -3.67 -22.52 9.26
CA CYS A 5 -3.95 -21.19 8.72
C CYS A 5 -3.03 -20.19 9.42
N ILE A 6 -2.51 -19.22 8.67
CA ILE A 6 -1.70 -18.14 9.22
C ILE A 6 -2.57 -16.88 9.27
N GLN A 7 -2.50 -16.16 10.39
CA GLN A 7 -3.18 -14.87 10.53
C GLN A 7 -2.45 -13.83 9.67
N ILE A 8 -3.21 -13.14 8.82
CA ILE A 8 -2.79 -11.98 8.07
C ILE A 8 -3.72 -10.81 8.42
N LYS A 9 -3.37 -9.59 8.03
CA LYS A 9 -4.11 -8.37 8.43
C LYS A 9 -5.62 -8.42 8.16
N HIS A 10 -6.07 -9.16 7.14
CA HIS A 10 -7.48 -9.25 6.73
C HIS A 10 -8.11 -10.63 6.96
N GLY A 11 -7.57 -11.42 7.88
CA GLY A 11 -8.15 -12.68 8.30
C GLY A 11 -7.13 -13.80 8.37
N PHE A 12 -7.51 -14.97 7.90
CA PHE A 12 -6.66 -16.15 7.88
C PHE A 12 -6.48 -16.60 6.44
N ILE A 13 -5.29 -17.08 6.11
CA ILE A 13 -4.99 -17.67 4.82
C ILE A 13 -4.51 -19.10 5.01
N THR A 14 -5.02 -20.00 4.18
CA THR A 14 -4.59 -21.39 4.10
C THR A 14 -3.36 -21.53 3.22
N GLU A 15 -2.63 -22.63 3.38
CA GLU A 15 -1.48 -22.95 2.50
C GLU A 15 -1.90 -22.99 1.02
N GLN A 16 -3.07 -23.55 0.72
CA GLN A 16 -3.58 -23.65 -0.65
C GLN A 16 -3.87 -22.27 -1.24
N GLU A 17 -4.57 -21.40 -0.50
CA GLU A 17 -4.85 -20.02 -0.95
C GLU A 17 -3.55 -19.22 -1.13
N ALA A 18 -2.55 -19.43 -0.27
CA ALA A 18 -1.24 -18.79 -0.37
C ALA A 18 -0.43 -19.27 -1.59
N LEU A 19 -0.65 -20.50 -2.05
CA LEU A 19 0.00 -21.05 -3.25
C LEU A 19 -0.76 -20.73 -4.54
N ASP A 20 -2.07 -20.48 -4.46
CA ASP A 20 -2.92 -20.17 -5.62
C ASP A 20 -2.92 -18.68 -5.99
N THR A 21 -2.39 -17.80 -5.14
CA THR A 21 -2.30 -16.37 -5.44
C THR A 21 -1.08 -16.03 -6.31
N ASP A 22 -1.28 -15.10 -7.23
CA ASP A 22 -0.24 -14.47 -8.05
C ASP A 22 0.56 -13.39 -7.29
N THR A 23 0.07 -12.97 -6.13
CA THR A 23 0.71 -11.96 -5.29
C THR A 23 1.88 -12.55 -4.50
N ASP A 24 2.94 -11.77 -4.29
CA ASP A 24 3.98 -12.14 -3.32
C ASP A 24 3.39 -12.17 -1.90
N ILE A 25 3.13 -13.39 -1.40
CA ILE A 25 2.46 -13.64 -0.13
C ILE A 25 3.46 -13.73 1.02
N ILE A 26 4.75 -13.99 0.75
CA ILE A 26 5.76 -14.21 1.80
C ILE A 26 5.88 -13.00 2.75
N PRO A 27 5.95 -11.74 2.27
CA PRO A 27 5.95 -10.58 3.16
C PRO A 27 4.73 -10.53 4.07
N LYS A 28 3.54 -10.89 3.55
CA LYS A 28 2.29 -10.92 4.32
C LYS A 28 2.29 -12.02 5.39
N LEU A 29 2.88 -13.18 5.09
CA LEU A 29 3.01 -14.28 6.06
C LEU A 29 3.98 -13.94 7.21
N HIS A 30 4.96 -13.08 6.98
CA HIS A 30 5.91 -12.63 8.01
C HIS A 30 5.49 -11.36 8.75
N GLN A 31 4.45 -10.67 8.27
CA GLN A 31 4.05 -9.35 8.76
C GLN A 31 3.88 -9.29 10.28
N GLU A 32 3.15 -10.23 10.88
CA GLU A 32 2.91 -10.24 12.34
C GLU A 32 4.21 -10.38 13.14
N ARG A 33 5.11 -11.27 12.70
CA ARG A 33 6.40 -11.50 13.36
C ARG A 33 7.29 -10.27 13.30
N GLU A 34 7.41 -9.65 12.12
CA GLU A 34 8.24 -8.46 11.95
C GLU A 34 7.66 -7.25 12.68
N SER A 35 6.33 -7.12 12.69
CA SER A 35 5.63 -6.07 13.46
C SER A 35 5.89 -6.23 14.96
N ASN A 36 5.84 -7.44 15.50
CA ASN A 36 6.16 -7.72 16.90
C ASN A 36 7.61 -7.41 17.26
N LYS A 37 8.58 -7.76 16.40
CA LYS A 37 9.99 -7.38 16.60
C LYS A 37 10.15 -5.87 16.61
N PHE A 38 9.48 -5.16 15.70
CA PHE A 38 9.55 -3.71 15.61
C PHE A 38 8.92 -3.03 16.83
N ARG A 39 7.77 -3.52 17.32
CA ARG A 39 7.14 -3.07 18.58
C ARG A 39 8.11 -3.18 19.77
N GLN A 40 8.78 -4.33 19.92
CA GLN A 40 9.77 -4.51 20.99
C GLN A 40 10.95 -3.55 20.87
N LYS A 41 11.39 -3.25 19.64
CA LYS A 41 12.45 -2.26 19.39
C LYS A 41 12.02 -0.85 19.79
N LEU A 42 10.79 -0.45 19.47
CA LEU A 42 10.24 0.85 19.90
C LEU A 42 10.10 0.91 21.42
N GLN A 43 9.61 -0.16 22.05
CA GLN A 43 9.43 -0.21 23.51
C GLN A 43 10.76 -0.12 24.26
N SER A 44 11.80 -0.80 23.76
CA SER A 44 13.15 -0.67 24.32
C SER A 44 13.79 0.69 24.03
N SER A 45 13.24 1.46 23.09
CA SER A 45 13.70 2.81 22.72
C SER A 45 12.86 3.94 23.34
N SER A 46 11.89 3.64 24.22
CA SER A 46 10.95 4.64 24.76
C SER A 46 11.60 5.90 25.34
N SER A 47 12.75 5.78 26.02
CA SER A 47 13.48 6.95 26.55
C SER A 47 13.95 7.89 25.45
N HIS A 48 14.47 7.35 24.34
CA HIS A 48 14.89 8.14 23.18
C HIS A 48 13.68 8.76 22.48
N ILE A 49 12.55 8.04 22.41
CA ILE A 49 11.30 8.58 21.84
C ILE A 49 10.82 9.79 22.65
N ARG A 50 10.87 9.72 23.99
CA ARG A 50 10.54 10.87 24.85
C ARG A 50 11.47 12.06 24.59
N GLU A 51 12.78 11.82 24.50
CA GLU A 51 13.74 12.88 24.16
C GLU A 51 13.44 13.51 22.79
N LEU A 52 13.09 12.70 21.79
CA LEU A 52 12.70 13.16 20.46
C LEU A 52 11.46 14.06 20.51
N VAL A 53 10.40 13.65 21.23
CA VAL A 53 9.18 14.45 21.38
C VAL A 53 9.46 15.76 22.09
N SER A 54 10.18 15.70 23.22
CA SER A 54 10.63 16.86 24.00
C SER A 54 11.37 17.88 23.11
N ARG A 55 12.32 17.39 22.30
CA ARG A 55 13.14 18.23 21.42
C ARG A 55 12.34 18.85 20.27
N HIS A 56 11.47 18.10 19.59
CA HIS A 56 10.71 18.64 18.45
C HIS A 56 9.63 19.61 18.89
N LEU A 57 8.93 19.31 19.99
CA LEU A 57 7.87 20.16 20.51
C LEU A 57 8.37 21.30 21.40
N HIS A 58 9.65 21.28 21.77
CA HIS A 58 10.29 22.24 22.67
C HIS A 58 9.59 22.31 24.05
N ILE A 59 9.21 21.15 24.60
CA ILE A 59 8.55 21.01 25.90
C ILE A 59 9.32 20.03 26.80
N PRO A 60 9.30 20.18 28.13
CA PRO A 60 9.91 19.20 29.04
C PRO A 60 9.21 17.84 29.00
N GLU A 61 9.94 16.77 29.26
CA GLU A 61 9.38 15.41 29.39
C GLU A 61 8.33 15.25 30.49
N SER A 62 8.29 16.15 31.47
CA SER A 62 7.28 16.16 32.52
C SER A 62 5.91 16.66 32.05
N ASP A 63 5.83 17.27 30.87
CA ASP A 63 4.62 17.93 30.36
C ASP A 63 3.93 17.16 29.24
N PHE A 64 4.32 15.90 29.03
CA PHE A 64 3.60 14.98 28.17
C PHE A 64 3.69 13.53 28.64
N PHE A 65 2.72 12.74 28.21
CA PHE A 65 2.66 11.29 28.40
C PHE A 65 2.72 10.61 27.04
N LEU A 66 3.47 9.51 26.96
CA LEU A 66 3.44 8.60 25.82
C LEU A 66 2.52 7.44 26.16
N ASP A 67 1.73 7.02 25.19
CA ASP A 67 0.86 5.87 25.34
C ASP A 67 1.64 4.57 25.60
N GLU A 68 1.07 3.71 26.43
CA GLU A 68 1.57 2.36 26.68
C GLU A 68 1.48 1.50 25.41
N PRO A 69 2.34 0.49 25.22
CA PRO A 69 2.36 -0.36 24.01
C PRO A 69 1.03 -1.00 23.63
N SER A 70 0.14 -1.24 24.60
CA SER A 70 -1.20 -1.78 24.36
C SER A 70 -2.15 -0.79 23.68
N ALA A 71 -1.87 0.51 23.72
CA ALA A 71 -2.67 1.57 23.11
C ALA A 71 -2.11 2.04 21.76
N TRP A 72 -0.95 1.51 21.31
CA TRP A 72 -0.38 1.88 20.02
C TRP A 72 -1.26 1.43 18.86
N ILE A 73 -1.40 2.31 17.87
CA ILE A 73 -2.19 2.07 16.66
C ILE A 73 -1.26 1.52 15.59
N GLU A 74 -1.61 0.40 14.97
CA GLU A 74 -0.80 -0.19 13.90
C GLU A 74 -1.60 -0.30 12.61
N GLY A 75 -1.06 0.34 11.56
CA GLY A 75 -1.55 0.27 10.20
C GLY A 75 -0.79 -0.76 9.36
N ALA A 76 -0.98 -0.72 8.03
CA ALA A 76 -0.21 -1.59 7.14
C ALA A 76 1.25 -1.12 7.04
N PHE A 77 1.50 0.17 7.07
CA PHE A 77 2.83 0.74 6.79
C PHE A 77 3.42 1.50 7.97
N ASN A 78 2.66 1.71 9.04
CA ASN A 78 3.09 2.55 10.16
C ASN A 78 2.63 1.99 11.51
N ILE A 79 3.39 2.29 12.56
CA ILE A 79 2.95 2.23 13.94
C ILE A 79 2.87 3.66 14.49
N CYS A 80 1.80 3.98 15.21
CA CYS A 80 1.56 5.29 15.77
C CYS A 80 1.49 5.20 17.30
N LEU A 81 2.25 6.05 17.99
CA LEU A 81 2.25 6.15 19.44
C LEU A 81 1.55 7.46 19.82
N GLY A 82 0.53 7.39 20.67
CA GLY A 82 -0.13 8.59 21.16
C GLY A 82 0.70 9.35 22.18
N ILE A 83 0.47 10.66 22.17
CA ILE A 83 1.13 11.66 23.00
C ILE A 83 0.04 12.55 23.57
N GLU A 84 -0.14 12.52 24.89
CA GLU A 84 -1.01 13.46 25.60
C GLU A 84 -0.18 14.65 26.09
N LEU A 85 -0.56 15.87 25.71
CA LEU A 85 0.17 17.10 25.97
C LEU A 85 -0.55 17.96 27.02
N ASN A 86 0.23 18.60 27.91
CA ASN A 86 -0.33 19.55 28.87
C ASN A 86 -0.74 20.87 28.21
N ARG A 87 -2.01 20.95 27.81
CA ARG A 87 -2.60 22.11 27.11
C ARG A 87 -2.62 23.39 27.97
N GLU A 88 -2.72 23.28 29.29
CA GLU A 88 -2.74 24.46 30.17
C GLU A 88 -1.42 25.23 30.11
N ARG A 89 -0.30 24.49 30.01
CA ARG A 89 1.04 25.06 29.95
C ARG A 89 1.45 25.44 28.52
N PHE A 90 0.97 24.72 27.52
CA PHE A 90 1.30 24.92 26.11
C PHE A 90 0.04 25.08 25.22
N PRO A 91 -0.71 26.19 25.34
CA PRO A 91 -2.00 26.37 24.67
C PRO A 91 -1.93 26.47 23.14
N HIS A 92 -0.72 26.62 22.57
CA HIS A 92 -0.48 26.65 21.12
C HIS A 92 -0.30 25.26 20.51
N LEU A 93 -0.13 24.22 21.34
CA LEU A 93 -0.07 22.83 20.95
C LEU A 93 -1.46 22.17 21.10
N PRO A 94 -1.74 21.10 20.33
CA PRO A 94 -2.96 20.32 20.54
C PRO A 94 -2.91 19.58 21.88
N GLN A 95 -4.06 19.08 22.34
CA GLN A 95 -4.12 18.24 23.55
C GLN A 95 -3.56 16.84 23.29
N THR A 96 -3.82 16.31 22.10
CA THR A 96 -3.36 14.99 21.66
C THR A 96 -2.50 15.15 20.42
N ALA A 97 -1.48 14.32 20.30
CA ALA A 97 -0.69 14.16 19.09
C ALA A 97 -0.31 12.67 18.92
N LEU A 98 0.11 12.26 17.73
CA LEU A 98 0.55 10.88 17.45
C LEU A 98 1.93 10.90 16.82
N ILE A 99 2.96 10.27 17.36
CA ILE A 99 4.20 10.06 16.60
C ILE A 99 4.09 8.80 15.72
N ARG A 100 4.35 8.95 14.42
CA ARG A 100 4.22 7.88 13.42
C ARG A 100 5.59 7.32 13.05
N PHE A 101 5.75 6.00 13.08
CA PHE A 101 6.95 5.29 12.65
C PHE A 101 6.64 4.36 11.48
N PRO A 102 7.32 4.51 10.33
CA PRO A 102 7.15 3.61 9.21
C PRO A 102 7.67 2.20 9.55
N LEU A 103 7.02 1.18 8.99
CA LEU A 103 7.37 -0.23 9.14
C LEU A 103 8.37 -0.63 8.02
N PRO A 104 9.68 -0.79 8.30
CA PRO A 104 10.70 -0.92 7.25
C PRO A 104 10.49 -2.13 6.34
N PHE A 105 9.99 -3.23 6.90
CA PHE A 105 9.74 -4.49 6.21
C PHE A 105 8.57 -4.42 5.21
N ASN A 106 7.67 -3.45 5.33
CA ASN A 106 6.55 -3.26 4.39
C ASN A 106 6.83 -2.19 3.32
N ILE A 107 7.93 -1.45 3.46
CA ILE A 107 8.35 -0.39 2.51
C ILE A 107 9.52 -0.86 1.63
N GLY A 108 10.08 -2.04 1.92
CA GLY A 108 11.17 -2.63 1.15
C GLY A 108 12.54 -1.99 1.47
N GLU A 109 12.73 -1.44 2.67
CA GLU A 109 13.98 -0.80 3.08
C GLU A 109 15.20 -1.74 2.97
N ASP A 110 15.02 -3.03 3.24
CA ASP A 110 16.08 -4.03 3.12
C ASP A 110 16.52 -4.28 1.66
N PHE A 111 15.60 -4.07 0.70
CA PHE A 111 15.85 -4.25 -0.73
C PHE A 111 16.29 -2.93 -1.41
N ALA A 112 15.68 -1.82 -1.01
CA ALA A 112 15.94 -0.48 -1.53
C ALA A 112 16.19 0.49 -0.36
N PRO A 113 17.43 0.55 0.17
CA PRO A 113 17.79 1.46 1.25
C PRO A 113 17.46 2.92 0.91
N GLY A 114 16.79 3.62 1.83
CA GLY A 114 16.28 4.99 1.61
C GLY A 114 14.81 5.06 1.19
N ALA A 115 14.15 3.93 0.91
CA ALA A 115 12.72 3.90 0.62
C ALA A 115 11.87 4.44 1.79
N MET A 116 12.30 4.20 3.02
CA MET A 116 11.67 4.75 4.22
C MET A 116 11.80 6.28 4.29
N ASP A 117 12.96 6.83 3.95
CA ASP A 117 13.18 8.27 3.94
C ASP A 117 12.33 8.94 2.87
N GLU A 118 12.28 8.34 1.69
CA GLU A 118 11.46 8.84 0.60
C GLU A 118 9.97 8.78 0.95
N LYS A 119 9.55 7.71 1.64
CA LYS A 119 8.19 7.61 2.17
C LYS A 119 7.85 8.80 3.06
N LEU A 120 8.68 9.04 4.08
CA LEU A 120 8.43 10.12 5.03
C LEU A 120 8.46 11.49 4.35
N ARG A 121 9.34 11.70 3.36
CA ARG A 121 9.46 12.97 2.63
C ARG A 121 8.22 13.31 1.84
N TYR A 122 7.73 12.38 1.02
CA TYR A 122 6.58 12.70 0.18
C TYR A 122 5.34 12.90 1.09
N GLU A 123 5.22 12.18 2.21
CA GLU A 123 4.09 12.29 3.14
C GLU A 123 4.09 13.67 3.78
N ALA A 124 5.23 14.08 4.36
CA ALA A 124 5.47 15.43 4.84
C ALA A 124 5.16 16.50 3.79
N ALA A 125 5.67 16.33 2.57
CA ALA A 125 5.46 17.26 1.46
C ALA A 125 3.97 17.37 1.09
N THR A 126 3.22 16.27 1.14
CA THR A 126 1.79 16.23 0.86
C THR A 126 1.00 17.05 1.87
N TYR A 127 1.24 16.83 3.18
CA TYR A 127 0.58 17.62 4.23
C TYR A 127 0.88 19.12 4.13
N ILE A 128 2.14 19.48 3.82
CA ILE A 128 2.53 20.89 3.65
C ILE A 128 1.81 21.47 2.43
N TRP A 129 1.89 20.80 1.28
CA TRP A 129 1.29 21.29 0.04
C TRP A 129 -0.22 21.44 0.16
N MET A 130 -0.92 20.45 0.73
CA MET A 130 -2.37 20.51 0.87
C MET A 130 -2.83 21.57 1.87
N ARG A 131 -2.08 21.79 2.95
CA ARG A 131 -2.38 22.88 3.89
C ARG A 131 -2.31 24.26 3.22
N GLU A 132 -1.36 24.44 2.32
CA GLU A 132 -1.14 25.71 1.60
C GLU A 132 -2.14 25.91 0.45
N ASN A 133 -2.51 24.83 -0.26
CA ASN A 133 -3.28 24.91 -1.51
C ASN A 133 -4.74 24.46 -1.39
N CYS A 134 -5.08 23.72 -0.33
CA CYS A 134 -6.40 23.15 -0.10
C CYS A 134 -6.92 23.48 1.32
N PRO A 135 -7.02 24.76 1.71
CA PRO A 135 -7.34 25.16 3.10
C PRO A 135 -8.73 24.75 3.58
N ASN A 136 -9.62 24.35 2.66
CA ASN A 136 -10.96 23.88 2.98
C ASN A 136 -11.01 22.37 3.27
N ILE A 137 -9.93 21.62 3.01
CA ILE A 137 -9.82 20.20 3.36
C ILE A 137 -9.28 20.13 4.80
N PRO A 138 -10.05 19.59 5.76
CA PRO A 138 -9.56 19.39 7.12
C PRO A 138 -8.40 18.40 7.12
N LEU A 139 -7.24 18.80 7.65
CA LEU A 139 -6.04 17.96 7.71
C LEU A 139 -5.42 17.98 9.12
N PRO A 140 -4.84 16.86 9.57
CA PRO A 140 -3.96 16.83 10.72
C PRO A 140 -2.87 17.91 10.68
N ARG A 141 -2.61 18.53 11.84
CA ARG A 141 -1.54 19.52 11.99
C ARG A 141 -0.21 18.82 12.22
N LEU A 142 0.56 18.66 11.15
CA LEU A 142 2.00 18.35 11.20
C LEU A 142 2.76 19.27 12.17
N LEU A 143 3.28 18.71 13.27
CA LEU A 143 4.04 19.44 14.30
C LEU A 143 5.57 19.29 14.13
N GLY A 144 6.03 18.23 13.46
CA GLY A 144 7.44 17.90 13.29
C GLY A 144 7.63 16.83 12.21
N MET A 145 8.88 16.56 11.88
CA MET A 145 9.33 15.43 11.04
C MET A 145 10.81 15.15 11.31
N GLY A 146 11.25 13.91 11.16
CA GLY A 146 12.64 13.51 11.29
C GLY A 146 13.05 12.48 10.24
N PHE A 147 14.26 12.62 9.69
CA PHE A 147 14.83 11.71 8.71
C PHE A 147 16.21 11.23 9.17
N PRO A 148 16.58 9.95 8.98
CA PRO A 148 17.92 9.44 9.25
C PRO A 148 18.98 9.98 8.27
N GLY A 149 18.58 10.65 7.17
CA GLY A 149 19.44 11.57 6.42
C GLY A 149 19.95 11.06 5.07
N SER A 150 19.28 10.09 4.43
CA SER A 150 19.70 9.56 3.13
C SER A 150 19.15 10.37 1.96
N GLN A 151 19.86 11.42 1.51
CA GLN A 151 19.39 12.25 0.38
C GLN A 151 19.48 11.50 -0.95
N THR A 152 18.36 11.47 -1.68
CA THR A 152 18.32 11.25 -3.13
C THR A 152 17.88 12.57 -3.77
N ASP A 153 18.85 13.39 -4.19
CA ASP A 153 18.61 14.75 -4.72
C ASP A 153 18.15 14.78 -6.19
N THR A 154 17.56 13.69 -6.70
CA THR A 154 17.19 13.58 -8.11
C THR A 154 15.69 13.66 -8.30
N THR A 155 15.23 14.74 -8.93
CA THR A 155 13.84 14.90 -9.38
C THR A 155 13.72 14.63 -10.87
N TYR A 156 12.57 14.13 -11.31
CA TYR A 156 12.26 14.01 -12.73
C TYR A 156 12.24 15.37 -13.41
N THR A 157 12.86 15.46 -14.58
CA THR A 157 12.89 16.68 -15.41
C THR A 157 12.00 16.57 -16.65
N SER A 158 11.46 15.38 -16.92
CA SER A 158 10.54 15.10 -18.02
C SER A 158 9.65 13.90 -17.70
N ALA A 159 8.49 13.83 -18.36
CA ALA A 159 7.62 12.68 -18.31
C ALA A 159 8.29 11.42 -18.86
N ASP A 160 9.15 11.55 -19.88
CA ASP A 160 9.90 10.43 -20.46
C ASP A 160 10.75 9.74 -19.40
N SER A 161 11.53 10.50 -18.60
CA SER A 161 12.34 9.93 -17.51
C SER A 161 11.49 9.23 -16.45
N PHE A 162 10.32 9.79 -16.11
CA PHE A 162 9.40 9.19 -15.14
C PHE A 162 8.85 7.85 -15.65
N VAL A 163 8.39 7.81 -16.91
CA VAL A 163 7.82 6.60 -17.51
C VAL A 163 8.90 5.53 -17.70
N HIS A 164 10.11 5.91 -18.10
CA HIS A 164 11.23 4.98 -18.20
C HIS A 164 11.55 4.31 -16.87
N ASP A 165 11.63 5.08 -15.78
CA ASP A 165 11.87 4.51 -14.45
C ASP A 165 10.70 3.63 -13.97
N THR A 166 9.47 4.00 -14.31
CA THR A 166 8.28 3.16 -14.04
C THR A 166 8.36 1.81 -14.76
N LEU A 167 8.81 1.79 -16.03
CA LEU A 167 9.05 0.55 -16.77
C LEU A 167 10.24 -0.22 -16.21
N SER A 168 11.30 0.47 -15.77
CA SER A 168 12.45 -0.16 -15.12
C SER A 168 12.10 -0.80 -13.78
N TYR A 169 11.12 -0.27 -13.05
CA TYR A 169 10.58 -0.93 -11.87
C TYR A 169 9.94 -2.28 -12.23
N GLN A 170 9.22 -2.37 -13.35
CA GLN A 170 8.71 -3.67 -13.84
C GLN A 170 9.84 -4.61 -14.24
N ASP A 171 10.91 -4.12 -14.88
CA ASP A 171 12.09 -4.94 -15.20
C ASP A 171 12.72 -5.54 -13.92
N GLN A 172 12.82 -4.74 -12.86
CA GLN A 172 13.32 -5.17 -11.56
C GLN A 172 12.40 -6.22 -10.93
N ARG A 173 11.07 -6.00 -10.98
CA ARG A 173 10.09 -7.00 -10.53
C ARG A 173 10.30 -8.33 -11.26
N MET A 174 10.34 -8.32 -12.59
CA MET A 174 10.56 -9.54 -13.39
C MET A 174 11.83 -10.27 -12.98
N THR A 175 12.90 -9.52 -12.73
CA THR A 175 14.23 -10.05 -12.40
C THR A 175 14.28 -10.63 -10.99
N TYR A 176 13.86 -9.85 -9.98
CA TYR A 176 14.17 -10.13 -8.58
C TYR A 176 13.04 -10.79 -7.80
N GLN A 177 11.77 -10.54 -8.15
CA GLN A 177 10.65 -11.19 -7.46
C GLN A 177 10.60 -12.67 -7.88
N MET A 178 10.60 -13.60 -6.91
CA MET A 178 10.73 -15.04 -7.19
C MET A 178 9.52 -15.61 -7.93
N ASN A 179 8.30 -15.15 -7.59
CA ASN A 179 7.05 -15.54 -8.25
C ASN A 179 6.62 -14.55 -9.36
N SER A 180 7.55 -13.84 -10.00
CA SER A 180 7.21 -12.90 -11.08
C SER A 180 6.71 -13.59 -12.36
N ILE A 181 7.12 -14.84 -12.60
CA ILE A 181 6.72 -15.66 -13.75
C ILE A 181 6.28 -17.04 -13.27
N LEU A 182 5.07 -17.44 -13.63
CA LEU A 182 4.40 -18.63 -13.13
C LEU A 182 4.44 -19.82 -14.11
N SER A 183 4.67 -19.54 -15.39
CA SER A 183 4.79 -20.54 -16.45
C SER A 183 5.56 -19.99 -17.64
N MET A 184 5.88 -20.84 -18.63
CA MET A 184 6.50 -20.36 -19.87
C MET A 184 5.59 -19.38 -20.63
N ASP A 185 4.30 -19.70 -20.74
CA ASP A 185 3.33 -18.85 -21.45
C ASP A 185 3.13 -17.51 -20.73
N ASP A 186 3.07 -17.54 -19.40
CA ASP A 186 3.02 -16.33 -18.57
C ASP A 186 4.28 -15.47 -18.73
N GLY A 187 5.46 -16.09 -18.76
CA GLY A 187 6.72 -15.39 -19.00
C GLY A 187 6.76 -14.70 -20.36
N VAL A 188 6.31 -15.39 -21.42
CA VAL A 188 6.18 -14.79 -22.75
C VAL A 188 5.16 -13.66 -22.75
N TYR A 189 4.00 -13.86 -22.12
CA TYR A 189 2.91 -12.89 -22.04
C TYR A 189 3.34 -11.58 -21.35
N GLN A 190 3.88 -11.67 -20.13
CA GLN A 190 4.32 -10.50 -19.35
C GLN A 190 5.47 -9.76 -20.04
N LEU A 191 6.49 -10.48 -20.53
CA LEU A 191 7.66 -9.85 -21.15
C LEU A 191 7.33 -9.22 -22.51
N THR A 192 6.40 -9.82 -23.27
CA THR A 192 5.91 -9.24 -24.53
C THR A 192 5.21 -7.91 -24.26
N ALA A 193 4.24 -7.91 -23.34
CA ALA A 193 3.54 -6.69 -22.98
C ALA A 193 4.50 -5.59 -22.47
N LEU A 194 5.55 -5.95 -21.73
CA LEU A 194 6.54 -4.98 -21.25
C LEU A 194 7.40 -4.38 -22.39
N VAL A 195 7.77 -5.20 -23.39
CA VAL A 195 8.44 -4.72 -24.61
C VAL A 195 7.53 -3.78 -25.39
N ASP A 196 6.27 -4.16 -25.57
CA ASP A 196 5.32 -3.36 -26.34
C ASP A 196 4.97 -2.05 -25.63
N LEU A 197 4.75 -2.05 -24.31
CA LEU A 197 4.57 -0.81 -23.55
C LEU A 197 5.76 0.14 -23.70
N ARG A 198 6.99 -0.39 -23.74
CA ARG A 198 8.19 0.41 -23.98
C ARG A 198 8.23 0.95 -25.42
N ALA A 199 7.85 0.14 -26.41
CA ALA A 199 7.77 0.56 -27.81
C ALA A 199 6.66 1.60 -28.07
N LEU A 200 5.60 1.59 -27.28
CA LEU A 200 4.48 2.52 -27.38
C LEU A 200 4.72 3.88 -26.72
N LEU A 201 5.78 4.05 -25.92
CA LEU A 201 6.07 5.31 -25.22
C LEU A 201 5.98 6.55 -26.14
N PRO A 202 6.59 6.59 -27.35
CA PRO A 202 6.54 7.78 -28.21
C PRO A 202 5.14 8.11 -28.74
N HIS A 203 4.20 7.16 -28.73
CA HIS A 203 2.81 7.39 -29.14
C HIS A 203 2.02 8.15 -28.07
N PHE A 204 2.35 7.93 -26.80
CA PHE A 204 1.60 8.48 -25.66
C PHE A 204 2.29 9.67 -24.99
N PHE A 205 3.62 9.69 -25.00
CA PHE A 205 4.48 10.75 -24.46
C PHE A 205 5.34 11.31 -25.60
N ASN A 206 4.84 12.36 -26.25
CA ASN A 206 5.51 12.94 -27.41
C ASN A 206 6.30 14.21 -27.04
N LYS A 207 7.04 14.77 -28.01
CA LYS A 207 7.90 15.95 -27.80
C LYS A 207 7.13 17.16 -27.24
N GLU A 208 5.85 17.31 -27.57
CA GLU A 208 5.02 18.43 -27.16
C GLU A 208 4.53 18.27 -25.71
N SER A 209 4.31 17.04 -25.25
CA SER A 209 3.74 16.74 -23.94
C SER A 209 4.79 16.37 -22.87
N ARG A 210 5.97 15.87 -23.26
CA ARG A 210 6.97 15.30 -22.32
C ARG A 210 7.57 16.28 -21.31
N ASN A 211 7.53 17.58 -21.61
CA ASN A 211 7.98 18.65 -20.72
C ASN A 211 6.80 19.37 -20.06
N GLY A 212 5.64 18.72 -20.03
CA GLY A 212 4.44 19.21 -19.37
C GLY A 212 4.61 19.33 -17.85
N PRO A 213 3.63 19.95 -17.18
CA PRO A 213 3.69 20.14 -15.74
C PRO A 213 3.65 18.81 -14.99
N PHE A 214 4.34 18.80 -13.86
CA PHE A 214 4.17 17.78 -12.85
C PHE A 214 3.15 18.27 -11.82
N ILE A 215 2.27 17.38 -11.38
CA ILE A 215 1.20 17.69 -10.44
C ILE A 215 1.19 16.68 -9.30
N LEU A 216 0.78 17.12 -8.12
CA LEU A 216 0.47 16.21 -7.03
C LEU A 216 -0.71 15.34 -7.44
N SER A 217 -0.54 14.02 -7.38
CA SER A 217 -1.58 13.03 -7.66
C SER A 217 -1.92 12.27 -6.39
N LEU A 218 -3.19 11.86 -6.27
CA LEU A 218 -3.71 11.07 -5.16
C LEU A 218 -4.07 9.67 -5.69
N PRO A 219 -3.07 8.80 -5.96
CA PRO A 219 -3.28 7.51 -6.62
C PRO A 219 -4.15 6.56 -5.79
N ASP A 220 -4.18 6.75 -4.47
CA ASP A 220 -5.00 5.96 -3.54
C ASP A 220 -6.31 6.66 -3.16
N LEU A 221 -6.74 7.69 -3.91
CA LEU A 221 -8.07 8.25 -3.73
C LEU A 221 -9.10 7.27 -4.31
N HIS A 222 -9.84 6.58 -3.44
CA HIS A 222 -10.96 5.72 -3.81
C HIS A 222 -12.17 5.90 -2.89
N ALA A 223 -13.30 5.26 -3.23
CA ALA A 223 -14.59 5.50 -2.58
C ALA A 223 -14.58 5.35 -1.04
N SER A 224 -13.78 4.44 -0.46
CA SER A 224 -13.70 4.29 1.00
C SER A 224 -12.87 5.37 1.70
N ASN A 225 -12.15 6.18 0.94
CA ASN A 225 -11.35 7.30 1.46
C ASN A 225 -12.13 8.63 1.40
N ILE A 226 -13.37 8.62 0.89
CA ILE A 226 -14.24 9.78 0.76
C ILE A 226 -15.45 9.62 1.69
N PHE A 227 -15.56 10.51 2.68
CA PHE A 227 -16.71 10.56 3.58
C PHE A 227 -17.71 11.60 3.11
N VAL A 228 -19.00 11.27 3.19
CA VAL A 228 -20.09 12.15 2.78
C VAL A 228 -21.16 12.28 3.85
N ASP A 229 -21.88 13.40 3.84
CA ASP A 229 -23.09 13.57 4.67
C ASP A 229 -24.33 12.92 4.03
N ALA A 230 -25.51 13.12 4.64
CA ALA A 230 -26.77 12.56 4.16
C ALA A 230 -27.21 13.10 2.78
N ASP A 231 -26.66 14.24 2.36
CA ASP A 231 -26.95 14.89 1.08
C ASP A 231 -25.83 14.64 0.04
N TRP A 232 -24.90 13.70 0.32
CA TRP A 232 -23.74 13.35 -0.49
C TRP A 232 -22.68 14.45 -0.62
N ASN A 233 -22.68 15.46 0.26
CA ASN A 233 -21.59 16.44 0.29
C ASN A 233 -20.35 15.79 0.92
N ILE A 234 -19.17 15.99 0.31
CA ILE A 234 -17.90 15.52 0.87
C ILE A 234 -17.62 16.25 2.18
N THR A 235 -17.50 15.49 3.27
CA THR A 235 -17.20 16.01 4.62
C THR A 235 -15.73 15.89 4.96
N SER A 236 -15.09 14.80 4.53
CA SER A 236 -13.68 14.52 4.78
C SER A 236 -13.10 13.62 3.69
N ILE A 237 -11.80 13.78 3.42
CA ILE A 237 -11.00 12.85 2.63
C ILE A 237 -9.85 12.37 3.52
N ILE A 238 -9.63 11.06 3.57
CA ILE A 238 -8.57 10.44 4.36
C ILE A 238 -7.57 9.72 3.44
N ASP A 239 -6.53 9.15 4.05
CA ASP A 239 -5.50 8.34 3.36
C ASP A 239 -4.87 9.09 2.18
N LEU A 240 -4.54 10.35 2.43
CA LEU A 240 -3.84 11.23 1.49
C LEU A 240 -2.33 11.00 1.52
N ASP A 241 -1.89 10.06 2.35
CA ASP A 241 -0.52 9.59 2.36
C ASP A 241 -0.24 8.90 1.00
N PHE A 242 1.01 8.82 0.59
CA PHE A 242 1.46 8.30 -0.71
C PHE A 242 1.04 9.11 -1.94
N ALA A 243 0.96 10.45 -1.83
CA ALA A 243 0.72 11.32 -2.99
C ALA A 243 2.04 11.68 -3.74
N PRO A 244 2.34 11.08 -4.90
CA PRO A 244 3.49 11.44 -5.71
C PRO A 244 3.23 12.71 -6.52
N VAL A 245 4.33 13.37 -6.90
CA VAL A 245 4.33 14.38 -7.94
C VAL A 245 4.64 13.70 -9.28
N VAL A 246 3.64 13.63 -10.16
CA VAL A 246 3.68 12.86 -11.42
C VAL A 246 3.49 13.77 -12.63
N PRO A 247 3.92 13.35 -13.83
CA PRO A 247 3.53 14.04 -15.05
C PRO A 247 2.00 14.14 -15.15
N VAL A 248 1.47 15.29 -15.57
CA VAL A 248 0.01 15.51 -15.66
C VAL A 248 -0.73 14.42 -16.46
N GLN A 249 -0.06 13.81 -17.44
CA GLN A 249 -0.60 12.73 -18.25
C GLN A 249 -0.89 11.45 -17.45
N MET A 250 -0.27 11.25 -16.29
CA MET A 250 -0.53 10.11 -15.41
C MET A 250 -1.87 10.23 -14.69
N VAL A 251 -2.48 11.42 -14.64
CA VAL A 251 -3.78 11.63 -13.99
C VAL A 251 -4.91 11.37 -14.96
N HIS A 252 -5.73 10.39 -14.62
CA HIS A 252 -6.87 9.93 -15.42
C HIS A 252 -8.15 9.82 -14.58
N VAL A 253 -9.29 9.59 -15.24
CA VAL A 253 -10.57 9.30 -14.56
C VAL A 253 -10.40 8.02 -13.72
N PRO A 254 -10.84 8.00 -12.45
CA PRO A 254 -10.64 6.83 -11.59
C PRO A 254 -11.30 5.57 -12.17
N TYR A 255 -10.58 4.45 -12.18
CA TYR A 255 -11.11 3.18 -12.69
C TYR A 255 -12.18 2.59 -11.77
N TRP A 256 -12.08 2.88 -10.46
CA TRP A 256 -12.97 2.33 -9.43
C TRP A 256 -14.38 2.92 -9.44
N LEU A 257 -14.73 3.83 -10.37
CA LEU A 257 -16.09 4.37 -10.51
C LEU A 257 -17.16 3.28 -10.69
N THR A 258 -16.78 2.12 -11.23
CA THR A 258 -17.67 0.97 -11.45
C THR A 258 -17.43 -0.18 -10.46
N ASN A 259 -16.58 0.02 -9.44
CA ASN A 259 -16.17 -1.01 -8.48
C ASN A 259 -15.57 -2.27 -9.15
N GLN A 260 -14.92 -2.08 -10.30
CA GLN A 260 -14.20 -3.13 -11.02
C GLN A 260 -12.68 -2.99 -10.81
N GLY A 261 -11.98 -4.12 -10.81
CA GLY A 261 -10.53 -4.13 -11.04
C GLY A 261 -10.20 -3.64 -12.45
N VAL A 262 -9.05 -3.02 -12.65
CA VAL A 262 -8.67 -2.47 -13.96
C VAL A 262 -8.59 -3.54 -15.07
N ASP A 263 -8.22 -4.77 -14.72
CA ASP A 263 -8.20 -5.97 -15.57
C ASP A 263 -9.60 -6.55 -15.86
N GLN A 264 -10.61 -6.07 -15.13
CA GLN A 264 -12.00 -6.51 -15.24
C GLN A 264 -12.83 -5.58 -16.15
N ILE A 265 -12.30 -4.42 -16.54
CA ILE A 265 -13.02 -3.42 -17.37
C ILE A 265 -13.03 -3.86 -18.84
N ARG A 266 -13.75 -4.93 -19.15
CA ARG A 266 -13.83 -5.54 -20.48
C ARG A 266 -15.24 -6.01 -20.82
N GLY A 267 -15.53 -6.15 -22.11
CA GLY A 267 -16.85 -6.57 -22.57
C GLY A 267 -17.95 -5.63 -22.04
N PRO A 268 -19.03 -6.15 -21.42
CA PRO A 268 -20.10 -5.30 -20.87
C PRO A 268 -19.64 -4.27 -19.84
N GLU A 269 -18.63 -4.59 -19.02
CA GLU A 269 -18.13 -3.67 -17.99
C GLU A 269 -17.39 -2.46 -18.59
N LEU A 270 -16.81 -2.62 -19.78
CA LEU A 270 -16.18 -1.51 -20.51
C LEU A 270 -17.21 -0.45 -20.92
N GLU A 271 -18.41 -0.88 -21.36
CA GLU A 271 -19.49 0.03 -21.72
C GLU A 271 -20.04 0.78 -20.50
N ILE A 272 -20.18 0.08 -19.37
CA ILE A 272 -20.60 0.69 -18.09
C ILE A 272 -19.54 1.70 -17.63
N TYR A 273 -18.25 1.34 -17.68
CA TYR A 273 -17.16 2.24 -17.32
C TYR A 273 -17.10 3.45 -18.24
N LYS A 274 -17.29 3.27 -19.56
CA LYS A 274 -17.36 4.37 -20.52
C LYS A 274 -18.49 5.34 -20.19
N GLN A 275 -19.67 4.84 -19.84
CA GLN A 275 -20.77 5.73 -19.44
C GLN A 275 -20.40 6.57 -18.21
N GLN A 276 -19.87 5.95 -17.15
CA GLN A 276 -19.43 6.68 -15.95
C GLN A 276 -18.27 7.64 -16.22
N TYR A 277 -17.37 7.25 -17.14
CA TYR A 277 -16.28 8.10 -17.61
C TYR A 277 -16.80 9.37 -18.27
N ASP A 278 -17.76 9.24 -19.19
CA ASP A 278 -18.34 10.39 -19.88
C ASP A 278 -19.10 11.32 -18.93
N ASP A 279 -19.90 10.75 -18.01
CA ASP A 279 -20.58 11.53 -16.97
C ASP A 279 -19.58 12.30 -16.10
N PHE A 280 -18.47 11.68 -15.70
CA PHE A 280 -17.41 12.33 -14.93
C PHE A 280 -16.79 13.51 -15.70
N VAL A 281 -16.44 13.30 -16.98
CA VAL A 281 -15.81 14.35 -17.79
C VAL A 281 -16.79 15.49 -18.09
N ASP A 282 -18.08 15.20 -18.27
CA ASP A 282 -19.14 16.20 -18.45
C ASP A 282 -19.31 17.06 -17.18
N ILE A 283 -19.28 16.45 -16.00
CA ILE A 283 -19.32 17.17 -14.71
C ILE A 283 -18.06 18.02 -14.53
N LEU A 284 -16.89 17.50 -14.88
CA LEU A 284 -15.64 18.26 -14.81
C LEU A 284 -15.68 19.50 -15.70
N GLU A 285 -16.19 19.36 -16.93
CA GLU A 285 -16.35 20.48 -17.86
C GLU A 285 -17.32 21.55 -17.30
N GLN A 286 -18.41 21.13 -16.65
CA GLN A 286 -19.33 22.03 -15.95
C GLN A 286 -18.64 22.78 -14.80
N GLU A 287 -17.80 22.08 -14.02
CA GLU A 287 -17.03 22.69 -12.95
C GLU A 287 -15.98 23.67 -13.47
N GLU A 288 -15.26 23.34 -14.57
CA GLU A 288 -14.35 24.24 -15.27
C GLU A 288 -15.06 25.54 -15.66
N ASN A 289 -16.26 25.44 -16.24
CA ASN A 289 -17.11 26.59 -16.56
C ASN A 289 -17.49 27.40 -15.31
N ARG A 290 -17.88 26.74 -14.23
CA ARG A 290 -18.31 27.38 -12.98
C ARG A 290 -17.19 28.22 -12.35
N ILE A 291 -15.94 27.75 -12.44
CA ILE A 291 -14.76 28.47 -11.92
C ILE A 291 -14.04 29.32 -12.98
N ALA A 292 -14.64 29.50 -14.16
CA ALA A 292 -14.09 30.25 -15.29
C ALA A 292 -12.67 29.81 -15.70
N ARG A 293 -12.39 28.51 -15.65
CA ARG A 293 -11.19 27.90 -16.25
C ARG A 293 -11.47 27.52 -17.71
N ASP A 294 -10.39 27.33 -18.47
CA ASP A 294 -10.50 26.72 -19.79
C ASP A 294 -10.86 25.22 -19.67
N HIS A 295 -11.29 24.62 -20.77
CA HIS A 295 -11.69 23.21 -20.83
C HIS A 295 -10.49 22.27 -21.03
N SER A 296 -9.30 22.68 -20.61
CA SER A 296 -8.09 21.92 -20.92
C SER A 296 -8.06 20.55 -20.25
N TYR A 297 -8.64 20.38 -19.06
CA TYR A 297 -8.66 19.08 -18.39
C TYR A 297 -9.72 18.15 -18.99
N SER A 298 -10.95 18.62 -19.18
CA SER A 298 -12.02 17.82 -19.78
C SER A 298 -11.67 17.39 -21.21
N GLN A 299 -11.16 18.31 -22.05
CA GLN A 299 -10.72 17.98 -23.41
C GLN A 299 -9.57 16.98 -23.43
N ARG A 300 -8.61 17.11 -22.50
CA ARG A 300 -7.51 16.14 -22.37
C ARG A 300 -8.05 14.75 -22.07
N LEU A 301 -8.96 14.61 -21.10
CA LEU A 301 -9.52 13.31 -20.74
C LEU A 301 -10.25 12.66 -21.93
N ARG A 302 -11.09 13.41 -22.66
CA ARG A 302 -11.73 12.88 -23.89
C ARG A 302 -10.72 12.37 -24.91
N GLN A 303 -9.65 13.14 -25.15
CA GLN A 303 -8.56 12.72 -26.04
C GLN A 303 -7.82 11.47 -25.51
N GLU A 304 -7.64 11.33 -24.20
CA GLU A 304 -6.96 10.18 -23.59
C GLU A 304 -7.76 8.89 -23.78
N TRP A 305 -9.09 8.96 -23.74
CA TRP A 305 -9.95 7.84 -24.12
C TRP A 305 -9.79 7.47 -25.60
N GLU A 306 -9.97 8.44 -26.52
CA GLU A 306 -9.91 8.22 -27.97
C GLU A 306 -8.55 7.67 -28.42
N THR A 307 -7.47 8.20 -27.84
CA THR A 307 -6.10 7.81 -28.18
C THR A 307 -5.64 6.54 -27.48
N GLY A 308 -6.39 6.02 -26.50
CA GLY A 308 -5.99 4.88 -25.68
C GLY A 308 -4.91 5.20 -24.63
N ARG A 309 -4.55 6.48 -24.43
CA ARG A 309 -3.55 6.88 -23.40
C ARG A 309 -4.00 6.48 -22.00
N LEU A 310 -5.30 6.51 -21.74
CA LEU A 310 -5.90 6.04 -20.49
C LEU A 310 -5.36 4.64 -20.11
N TRP A 311 -5.50 3.70 -21.03
CA TRP A 311 -5.09 2.31 -20.83
C TRP A 311 -3.59 2.15 -20.72
N TYR A 312 -2.83 2.95 -21.47
CA TYR A 312 -1.37 2.98 -21.35
C TYR A 312 -0.91 3.40 -19.95
N VAL A 313 -1.46 4.50 -19.43
CA VAL A 313 -1.13 5.02 -18.10
C VAL A 313 -1.60 4.06 -16.99
N MET A 314 -2.78 3.46 -17.15
CA MET A 314 -3.25 2.42 -16.23
C MET A 314 -2.34 1.20 -16.22
N ALA A 315 -1.85 0.77 -17.39
CA ALA A 315 -0.89 -0.33 -17.50
C ALA A 315 0.45 0.02 -16.81
N LEU A 316 0.98 1.23 -17.03
CA LEU A 316 2.19 1.69 -16.34
C LEU A 316 2.03 1.71 -14.82
N SER A 317 0.84 2.05 -14.33
CA SER A 317 0.53 2.16 -12.90
C SER A 317 0.16 0.83 -12.24
N SER A 318 0.13 -0.27 -13.01
CA SER A 318 -0.30 -1.59 -12.52
C SER A 318 0.86 -2.59 -12.55
N THR A 319 1.12 -3.26 -11.44
CA THR A 319 2.22 -4.24 -11.36
C THR A 319 1.86 -5.64 -11.85
N ASN A 320 0.59 -6.03 -11.73
CA ASN A 320 0.08 -7.34 -12.16
C ASN A 320 -0.87 -7.25 -13.36
N ALA A 321 -1.69 -6.20 -13.46
CA ALA A 321 -2.71 -6.09 -14.51
C ALA A 321 -2.18 -5.55 -15.86
N PHE A 322 -0.96 -5.02 -15.93
CA PHE A 322 -0.43 -4.41 -17.15
C PHE A 322 -0.48 -5.30 -18.41
N PRO A 323 -0.24 -6.63 -18.36
CA PRO A 323 -0.29 -7.48 -19.55
C PRO A 323 -1.73 -7.61 -20.06
N SER A 324 -2.69 -7.78 -19.14
CA SER A 324 -4.11 -7.86 -19.47
C SER A 324 -4.66 -6.54 -19.99
N ILE A 325 -4.25 -5.41 -19.41
CA ILE A 325 -4.61 -4.09 -19.93
C ILE A 325 -4.08 -3.90 -21.36
N PHE A 326 -2.82 -4.32 -21.61
CA PHE A 326 -2.24 -4.26 -22.93
C PHE A 326 -3.04 -5.10 -23.94
N GLU A 327 -3.23 -6.38 -23.65
CA GLU A 327 -3.94 -7.32 -24.53
C GLU A 327 -5.38 -6.86 -24.83
N GLN A 328 -6.10 -6.36 -23.83
CA GLN A 328 -7.51 -6.02 -23.96
C GLN A 328 -7.76 -4.65 -24.61
N HIS A 329 -6.89 -3.67 -24.38
CA HIS A 329 -7.20 -2.27 -24.72
C HIS A 329 -6.18 -1.59 -25.65
N LEU A 330 -4.93 -2.05 -25.66
CA LEU A 330 -3.88 -1.44 -26.48
C LEU A 330 -3.60 -2.28 -27.72
N GLN A 331 -3.45 -3.59 -27.55
CA GLN A 331 -3.14 -4.54 -28.62
C GLN A 331 -4.11 -4.46 -29.82
N PRO A 332 -5.45 -4.40 -29.63
CA PRO A 332 -6.39 -4.38 -30.77
C PRO A 332 -6.27 -3.14 -31.66
N ARG A 333 -5.51 -2.13 -31.22
CA ARG A 333 -5.26 -0.90 -31.99
C ARG A 333 -4.08 -1.04 -32.95
N PHE A 334 -3.24 -2.05 -32.76
CA PHE A 334 -2.01 -2.27 -33.52
C PHE A 334 -1.96 -3.64 -34.22
N PHE A 335 -2.71 -4.61 -33.73
CA PHE A 335 -2.73 -5.99 -34.22
C PHE A 335 -4.15 -6.43 -34.61
N GLU A 336 -4.24 -7.51 -35.38
CA GLU A 336 -5.50 -8.15 -35.77
C GLU A 336 -6.20 -8.77 -34.53
N GLU A 337 -7.54 -8.91 -34.59
CA GLU A 337 -8.36 -9.36 -33.44
C GLU A 337 -8.01 -10.77 -32.94
N ASP A 338 -7.42 -11.62 -33.77
CA ASP A 338 -7.00 -12.99 -33.44
C ASP A 338 -5.52 -13.09 -33.03
N PHE A 339 -4.88 -11.96 -32.70
CA PHE A 339 -3.50 -11.97 -32.19
C PHE A 339 -3.43 -12.49 -30.73
N GLU A 340 -2.88 -13.67 -30.57
CA GLU A 340 -2.56 -14.33 -29.31
C GLU A 340 -1.12 -13.97 -28.87
N THR A 341 -1.00 -13.11 -27.85
CA THR A 341 0.28 -12.59 -27.35
C THR A 341 1.28 -13.69 -26.97
N HIS A 342 0.82 -14.75 -26.29
CA HIS A 342 1.66 -15.85 -25.84
C HIS A 342 2.17 -16.76 -26.99
N VAL A 343 1.51 -16.72 -28.16
CA VAL A 343 1.88 -17.52 -29.33
C VAL A 343 2.63 -16.67 -30.36
N GLN A 344 1.99 -15.63 -30.88
CA GLN A 344 2.53 -14.78 -31.93
C GLN A 344 3.53 -13.74 -31.40
N GLY A 345 3.41 -13.34 -30.14
CA GLY A 345 4.33 -12.41 -29.47
C GLY A 345 5.65 -13.03 -29.02
N LYS A 346 5.79 -14.37 -29.06
CA LYS A 346 6.99 -15.11 -28.61
C LYS A 346 8.36 -14.56 -29.08
N PRO A 347 8.51 -13.96 -30.27
CA PRO A 347 9.77 -13.33 -30.65
C PRO A 347 10.12 -12.04 -29.89
N LEU A 348 9.12 -11.28 -29.41
CA LEU A 348 9.27 -9.94 -28.83
C LEU A 348 10.06 -9.92 -27.50
N PRO A 349 9.87 -10.87 -26.56
CA PRO A 349 10.65 -10.91 -25.32
C PRO A 349 12.19 -10.97 -25.53
N ARG A 350 12.66 -11.36 -26.71
CA ARG A 350 14.10 -11.32 -27.06
C ARG A 350 14.66 -9.90 -27.16
N LEU A 351 13.80 -8.89 -27.31
CA LEU A 351 14.16 -7.48 -27.24
C LEU A 351 14.29 -6.98 -25.79
N TRP A 352 13.75 -7.72 -24.82
CA TRP A 352 13.93 -7.47 -23.40
C TRP A 352 15.20 -8.13 -22.86
N CYS A 353 15.42 -9.41 -23.19
CA CYS A 353 16.63 -10.17 -22.83
C CYS A 353 17.02 -11.12 -23.97
N GLU A 354 18.31 -11.15 -24.34
CA GLU A 354 18.80 -11.96 -25.48
C GLU A 354 18.49 -13.46 -25.32
N ASP A 355 18.67 -14.01 -24.13
CA ASP A 355 18.38 -15.42 -23.79
C ASP A 355 17.15 -15.54 -22.89
N VAL A 356 16.00 -15.16 -23.45
CA VAL A 356 14.73 -15.13 -22.72
C VAL A 356 14.25 -16.52 -22.28
N ASP A 357 14.52 -17.57 -23.07
CA ASP A 357 14.12 -18.92 -22.73
C ASP A 357 14.85 -19.40 -21.46
N SER A 358 16.16 -19.14 -21.36
CA SER A 358 16.93 -19.43 -20.14
C SER A 358 16.53 -18.54 -18.96
N PHE A 359 16.20 -17.27 -19.20
CA PHE A 359 15.69 -16.38 -18.16
C PHE A 359 14.39 -16.91 -17.56
N ILE A 360 13.41 -17.25 -18.40
CA ILE A 360 12.12 -17.81 -17.95
C ILE A 360 12.34 -19.13 -17.22
N ALA A 361 13.18 -20.03 -17.76
CA ALA A 361 13.49 -21.29 -17.09
C ALA A 361 14.04 -21.08 -15.67
N LYS A 362 14.97 -20.13 -15.49
CA LYS A 362 15.48 -19.75 -14.17
C LYS A 362 14.38 -19.19 -13.26
N LYS A 363 13.46 -18.36 -13.80
CA LYS A 363 12.33 -17.86 -13.01
C LYS A 363 11.38 -18.95 -12.55
N LEU A 364 11.23 -20.03 -13.32
CA LEU A 364 10.46 -21.20 -12.88
C LEU A 364 11.16 -21.94 -11.73
N GLU A 365 12.50 -22.04 -11.75
CA GLU A 365 13.26 -22.55 -10.60
C GLU A 365 13.08 -21.66 -9.35
N ASP A 366 13.15 -20.33 -9.53
CA ASP A 366 12.87 -19.37 -8.44
C ASP A 366 11.44 -19.55 -7.89
N TYR A 367 10.46 -19.81 -8.76
CA TYR A 367 9.07 -20.03 -8.37
C TYR A 367 8.88 -21.34 -7.59
N GLU A 368 9.58 -22.41 -7.96
CA GLU A 368 9.60 -23.66 -7.17
C GLU A 368 10.16 -23.41 -5.76
N VAL A 369 11.30 -22.71 -5.66
CA VAL A 369 11.90 -22.32 -4.37
C VAL A 369 10.94 -21.44 -3.56
N TYR A 370 10.25 -20.50 -4.21
CA TYR A 370 9.24 -19.66 -3.58
C TYR A 370 8.09 -20.50 -2.98
N GLN A 371 7.55 -21.46 -3.74
CA GLN A 371 6.50 -22.34 -3.24
C GLN A 371 6.97 -23.18 -2.05
N ASP A 372 8.21 -23.66 -2.08
CA ASP A 372 8.80 -24.39 -0.95
C ASP A 372 9.01 -23.51 0.28
N ASN A 373 9.35 -22.23 0.09
CA ASN A 373 9.41 -21.25 1.18
C ASN A 373 8.02 -21.05 1.81
N VAL A 374 6.97 -20.88 0.99
CA VAL A 374 5.59 -20.78 1.49
C VAL A 374 5.22 -22.03 2.30
N ARG A 375 5.42 -23.24 1.75
CA ARG A 375 5.16 -24.50 2.47
C ARG A 375 5.93 -24.60 3.79
N SER A 376 7.20 -24.17 3.78
CA SER A 376 8.05 -24.18 4.98
C SER A 376 7.55 -23.24 6.07
N ILE A 377 7.02 -22.06 5.70
CA ILE A 377 6.41 -21.11 6.65
C ILE A 377 5.17 -21.74 7.30
N PHE A 378 4.30 -22.37 6.52
CA PHE A 378 3.12 -23.07 7.05
C PHE A 378 3.50 -24.28 7.93
N ALA A 379 4.54 -25.02 7.56
CA ALA A 379 5.05 -26.13 8.37
C ALA A 379 5.60 -25.65 9.72
N ALA A 380 6.34 -24.52 9.74
CA ALA A 380 6.84 -23.91 10.96
C ALA A 380 5.69 -23.41 11.86
N ALA A 381 4.72 -22.69 11.29
CA ALA A 381 3.54 -22.21 12.02
C ALA A 381 2.74 -23.36 12.65
N LYS A 382 2.60 -24.48 11.92
CA LYS A 382 1.97 -25.70 12.44
C LYS A 382 2.76 -26.29 13.62
N ALA A 383 4.08 -26.37 13.52
CA ALA A 383 4.92 -26.89 14.59
C ALA A 383 4.86 -26.02 15.86
N GLU A 384 4.84 -24.69 15.71
CA GLU A 384 4.69 -23.75 16.82
C GLU A 384 3.31 -23.87 17.50
N HIS A 385 2.25 -24.04 16.71
CA HIS A 385 0.90 -24.28 17.22
C HIS A 385 0.81 -25.62 17.99
N ASP A 386 1.35 -26.70 17.43
CA ASP A 386 1.34 -28.03 18.06
C ASP A 386 2.17 -28.05 19.36
N ALA A 387 3.30 -27.32 19.41
CA ALA A 387 4.10 -27.15 20.62
C ALA A 387 3.33 -26.37 21.70
N SER A 388 2.71 -25.25 21.32
CA SER A 388 1.91 -24.42 22.24
C SER A 388 0.69 -25.17 22.81
N GLN A 389 0.10 -26.10 22.05
CA GLN A 389 -0.98 -26.95 22.54
C GLN A 389 -0.48 -27.97 23.57
N LYS A 390 0.67 -28.62 23.32
CA LYS A 390 1.28 -29.54 24.29
C LYS A 390 1.64 -28.84 25.60
N ASP A 391 2.25 -27.65 25.53
CA ASP A 391 2.58 -26.86 26.72
C ASP A 391 1.31 -26.47 27.52
N ARG A 392 0.20 -26.18 26.85
CA ARG A 392 -1.09 -25.89 27.51
C ARG A 392 -1.70 -27.14 28.16
N GLU A 393 -1.58 -28.30 27.52
CA GLU A 393 -2.04 -29.57 28.07
C GLU A 393 -1.21 -29.98 29.28
N GLU A 394 0.12 -29.88 29.20
CA GLU A 394 1.02 -30.15 30.34
C GLU A 394 0.80 -29.16 31.49
N ASN A 395 0.58 -27.88 31.21
CA ASN A 395 0.24 -26.90 32.24
C ASN A 395 -1.13 -27.13 32.88
N LYS A 396 -2.12 -27.63 32.12
CA LYS A 396 -3.41 -28.03 32.67
C LYS A 396 -3.28 -29.25 33.59
N VAL A 397 -2.54 -30.28 33.17
CA VAL A 397 -2.27 -31.46 33.99
C VAL A 397 -1.54 -31.07 35.28
N ASN A 398 -0.51 -30.22 35.19
CA ASN A 398 0.21 -29.71 36.37
C ASN A 398 -0.67 -28.83 37.29
N GLN A 399 -1.67 -28.13 36.75
CA GLN A 399 -2.64 -27.37 37.55
C GLN A 399 -3.71 -28.25 38.19
N GLU A 400 -4.12 -29.34 37.53
CA GLU A 400 -5.02 -30.35 38.08
C GLU A 400 -4.34 -31.17 39.19
N GLU A 401 -3.09 -31.60 39.00
CA GLU A 401 -2.30 -32.29 40.04
C GLU A 401 -2.06 -31.38 41.26
N LYS A 402 -1.79 -30.09 41.07
CA LYS A 402 -1.69 -29.11 42.17
C LYS A 402 -3.02 -28.87 42.87
N ARG A 403 -4.15 -28.94 42.17
CA ARG A 403 -5.49 -28.82 42.77
C ARG A 403 -5.84 -30.06 43.60
N GLU A 404 -5.46 -31.26 43.14
CA GLU A 404 -5.63 -32.49 43.92
C GLU A 404 -4.73 -32.52 45.17
N GLU A 405 -3.51 -31.98 45.11
CA GLU A 405 -2.67 -31.80 46.30
C GLU A 405 -3.24 -30.75 47.27
N GLU A 406 -3.79 -29.64 46.77
CA GLU A 406 -4.44 -28.60 47.60
C GLU A 406 -5.79 -29.04 48.22
N GLU A 407 -6.51 -29.99 47.62
CA GLU A 407 -7.72 -30.58 48.21
C GLU A 407 -7.44 -31.52 49.39
N THR A 408 -6.17 -31.92 49.60
CA THR A 408 -5.77 -32.73 50.77
C THR A 408 -5.32 -31.89 51.98
N SER A 409 -5.38 -30.56 51.91
CA SER A 409 -5.05 -29.64 53.01
C SER A 409 -6.26 -28.75 53.39
N PRO A 410 -6.58 -28.57 54.68
CA PRO A 410 -7.86 -27.99 55.11
C PRO A 410 -7.94 -26.49 54.80
N LYS A 411 -8.95 -26.06 54.04
CA LYS A 411 -9.24 -24.65 53.72
C LYS A 411 -10.13 -24.01 54.79
N GLU A 412 -9.68 -22.88 55.33
CA GLU A 412 -10.50 -21.90 56.08
C GLU A 412 -11.25 -20.98 55.11
N GLU A 413 -12.50 -20.65 55.43
CA GLU A 413 -13.44 -19.88 54.61
C GLU A 413 -13.12 -18.38 54.60
N GLY A 414 -13.17 -17.76 53.41
CA GLY A 414 -12.99 -16.32 53.22
C GLY A 414 -13.80 -15.79 52.02
N VAL A 415 -14.75 -14.91 52.34
CA VAL A 415 -15.79 -14.20 51.57
C VAL A 415 -15.37 -13.59 50.22
N GLU A 416 -16.20 -13.79 49.18
CA GLU A 416 -16.19 -13.08 47.89
C GLU A 416 -16.90 -11.71 47.95
N ILE A 417 -16.33 -10.69 47.29
CA ILE A 417 -17.01 -9.44 46.92
C ILE A 417 -16.75 -9.17 45.44
N SER A 418 -17.82 -9.07 44.65
CA SER A 418 -17.81 -8.69 43.23
C SER A 418 -17.87 -7.17 43.05
N VAL A 419 -17.13 -6.62 42.09
CA VAL A 419 -17.40 -5.27 41.56
C VAL A 419 -17.21 -5.27 40.04
N ASP A 420 -18.30 -4.99 39.32
CA ASP A 420 -18.36 -4.70 37.89
C ASP A 420 -17.76 -3.32 37.58
N ALA A 421 -17.13 -3.18 36.41
CA ALA A 421 -16.88 -1.89 35.79
C ALA A 421 -16.93 -1.97 34.25
N GLN A 422 -17.88 -1.25 33.66
CA GLN A 422 -17.87 -0.81 32.26
C GLN A 422 -17.86 0.72 32.23
N SER A 423 -17.03 1.32 31.38
CA SER A 423 -17.38 2.54 30.65
C SER A 423 -16.37 2.88 29.54
N ASN A 424 -16.92 3.04 28.33
CA ASN A 424 -16.35 3.66 27.11
C ASN A 424 -15.96 5.13 27.31
N VAL A 425 -14.94 5.61 26.58
CA VAL A 425 -14.89 6.96 25.96
C VAL A 425 -14.01 6.90 24.69
N GLY A 426 -14.49 7.45 23.57
CA GLY A 426 -13.74 7.66 22.32
C GLY A 426 -13.12 9.06 22.23
N GLN A 427 -12.10 9.24 21.37
CA GLN A 427 -11.41 10.52 21.16
C GLN A 427 -11.00 10.77 19.70
N ASP A 428 -11.12 12.05 19.32
CA ASP A 428 -10.65 12.68 18.08
C ASP A 428 -9.10 12.72 18.00
N LEU A 429 -8.53 12.50 16.80
CA LEU A 429 -7.09 12.29 16.56
C LEU A 429 -6.41 13.45 15.80
N ILE A 430 -5.15 13.77 16.18
CA ILE A 430 -4.24 14.73 15.51
C ILE A 430 -2.84 14.08 15.39
N GLU A 431 -2.17 14.19 14.23
CA GLU A 431 -0.92 13.46 13.91
C GLU A 431 0.38 14.30 13.93
N LEU A 432 1.49 13.61 14.20
CA LEU A 432 2.89 14.02 14.25
C LEU A 432 3.70 12.99 13.42
N LEU A 433 4.26 13.37 12.28
CA LEU A 433 5.10 12.47 11.47
C LEU A 433 6.54 12.44 11.97
#